data_AF-A0A7V9B797-F1
#
_entry.id   AF-A0A7V9B797-F1
#
_cell.length_a   1.000
_cell.length_b   1.000
_cell.length_c   1.000
_cell.angle_alpha   90.00
_cell.angle_beta   90.00
_cell.angle_gamma   90.00
#
_symmetry.space_group_name_H-M   'P 1'
#
loop_
_entity.id
_entity.type
_entity.pdbx_description
1 polymer ?
#
loop_
_entity_poly.entity_id
_entity_poly.type
_entity_poly.pdbx_seq_one_letter_code
_entity_poly.pdbx_strand_id
1 'polypeptide(L)'
;MEIRVSQRIVTAAGRDGRVRANVWSRPSLQALTTLRKVMFMTMKRYFQPVAIHRTESERLLLTDDAKQWYLWLGEADGDPVQIPEALAWYLTGRDEMQRLESPRMWFAVSDLPLRDPVGSEREPDADTDEFGRSR
;
A
#
# COMPACT_ATOMS: atom_id res chain seq x y z
N MET A 1 -16.93 -12.06 27.34
CA MET A 1 -17.95 -12.21 26.29
C MET A 1 -17.77 -13.60 25.69
N GLU A 2 -18.44 -14.60 26.28
CA GLU A 2 -18.31 -16.01 25.89
C GLU A 2 -19.28 -16.35 24.76
N ILE A 3 -18.77 -16.90 23.65
CA ILE A 3 -19.60 -17.40 22.57
C ILE A 3 -19.80 -18.90 22.79
N ARG A 4 -20.93 -19.29 23.38
CA ARG A 4 -21.39 -20.68 23.38
C ARG A 4 -21.89 -21.03 21.98
N VAL A 5 -21.16 -21.89 21.28
CA VAL A 5 -21.64 -22.46 20.01
C VAL A 5 -22.42 -23.74 20.31
N SER A 6 -23.75 -23.64 20.22
CA SER A 6 -24.67 -24.78 20.24
C SER A 6 -24.33 -25.76 19.11
N GLN A 7 -23.96 -26.98 19.48
CA GLN A 7 -23.91 -28.10 18.54
C GLN A 7 -25.34 -28.62 18.36
N ARG A 8 -25.89 -28.48 17.15
CA ARG A 8 -27.09 -29.20 16.73
C ARG A 8 -26.68 -30.55 16.16
N ILE A 9 -26.97 -31.62 16.90
CA ILE A 9 -26.90 -32.99 16.41
C ILE A 9 -28.19 -33.21 15.60
N VAL A 10 -28.05 -33.49 14.30
CA VAL A 10 -29.19 -33.92 13.47
C VAL A 10 -29.17 -35.45 13.45
N THR A 11 -30.06 -36.07 14.23
CA THR A 11 -30.27 -37.52 14.22
C THR A 11 -31.24 -37.87 13.10
N ALA A 12 -30.73 -38.41 11.99
CA ALA A 12 -31.55 -39.10 11.00
C ALA A 12 -31.66 -40.57 11.42
N ALA A 13 -32.84 -40.99 11.90
CA ALA A 13 -33.14 -42.38 12.23
C ALA A 13 -33.35 -43.18 10.93
N GLY A 14 -32.27 -43.77 10.41
CA GLY A 14 -32.29 -44.75 9.33
C GLY A 14 -32.39 -46.16 9.89
N ARG A 15 -33.50 -46.83 9.57
CA ARG A 15 -33.85 -48.20 9.96
C ARG A 15 -33.07 -49.23 9.12
N ASP A 16 -31.75 -49.30 9.28
CA ASP A 16 -30.99 -50.51 8.91
C ASP A 16 -29.57 -50.51 9.50
N GLY A 17 -29.26 -51.55 10.25
CA GLY A 17 -28.12 -51.63 11.17
C GLY A 17 -26.76 -51.88 10.52
N ARG A 18 -26.26 -50.95 9.69
CA ARG A 18 -24.85 -50.92 9.26
C ARG A 18 -24.29 -49.51 9.29
N VAL A 19 -23.67 -49.16 10.41
CA VAL A 19 -22.90 -47.92 10.58
C VAL A 19 -21.57 -48.06 9.83
N ARG A 20 -21.54 -47.63 8.56
CA ARG A 20 -20.29 -47.26 7.91
C ARG A 20 -20.00 -45.81 8.28
N ALA A 21 -19.02 -45.60 9.15
CA ALA A 21 -18.50 -44.29 9.48
C ALA A 21 -17.78 -43.72 8.24
N ASN A 22 -18.50 -42.95 7.43
CA ASN A 22 -17.86 -42.05 6.48
C ASN A 22 -17.31 -40.87 7.27
N VAL A 23 -16.06 -40.98 7.70
CA VAL A 23 -15.25 -39.85 8.16
C VAL A 23 -14.96 -38.98 6.94
N TRP A 24 -15.89 -38.10 6.61
CA TRP A 24 -15.58 -36.95 5.78
C TRP A 24 -14.80 -35.97 6.65
N SER A 25 -13.48 -36.03 6.52
CA SER A 25 -12.57 -35.02 7.05
C SER A 25 -13.04 -33.65 6.58
N ARG A 26 -13.60 -32.88 7.50
CA ARG A 26 -13.81 -31.44 7.30
C ARG A 26 -12.45 -30.83 6.95
N PRO A 27 -12.30 -30.09 5.84
CA PRO A 27 -11.12 -29.26 5.66
C PRO A 27 -11.03 -28.35 6.88
N SER A 28 -9.90 -28.41 7.58
CA SER A 28 -9.68 -27.64 8.79
C SER A 28 -9.80 -26.15 8.47
N LEU A 29 -10.33 -25.38 9.44
CA LEU A 29 -10.43 -23.91 9.35
C LEU A 29 -9.07 -23.21 9.15
N GLN A 30 -7.96 -23.95 9.22
CA GLN A 30 -6.61 -23.45 8.94
C GLN A 30 -6.31 -23.36 7.44
N ALA A 31 -6.96 -24.15 6.58
CA ALA A 31 -6.76 -24.10 5.13
C ALA A 31 -7.39 -22.86 4.48
N LEU A 32 -8.42 -22.28 5.12
CA LEU A 32 -9.12 -21.09 4.63
C LEU A 32 -8.39 -19.79 4.95
N THR A 33 -7.52 -19.77 5.96
CA THR A 33 -6.73 -18.58 6.33
C THR A 33 -5.46 -18.45 5.49
N THR A 34 -4.83 -19.57 5.13
CA THR A 34 -3.59 -19.57 4.33
C THR A 34 -3.87 -19.22 2.87
N LEU A 35 -5.02 -19.64 2.31
CA LEU A 35 -5.39 -19.30 0.92
C LEU A 35 -5.74 -17.82 0.72
N ARG A 36 -6.28 -17.13 1.74
CA ARG A 36 -6.45 -15.67 1.71
C ARG A 36 -5.12 -14.91 1.69
N LYS A 37 -4.05 -15.52 2.21
CA LYS A 37 -2.73 -14.89 2.33
C LYS A 37 -1.87 -15.07 1.08
N VAL A 38 -2.13 -16.09 0.26
CA VAL A 38 -1.40 -16.38 -0.99
C VAL A 38 -2.16 -15.89 -2.24
N MET A 39 -3.48 -15.67 -2.17
CA MET A 39 -4.23 -14.90 -3.19
C MET A 39 -4.01 -13.38 -3.10
N PHE A 40 -3.08 -12.89 -2.27
CA PHE A 40 -2.41 -11.59 -2.48
C PHE A 40 -1.47 -11.66 -3.70
N MET A 41 -1.92 -12.32 -4.78
CA MET A 41 -1.33 -12.22 -6.10
C MET A 41 -1.56 -10.79 -6.57
N THR A 42 -0.59 -9.92 -6.29
CA THR A 42 -0.21 -8.78 -7.14
C THR A 42 -1.40 -8.06 -7.79
N MET A 43 -2.41 -7.67 -7.00
CA MET A 43 -3.37 -6.70 -7.49
C MET A 43 -2.59 -5.40 -7.62
N LYS A 44 -2.23 -5.06 -8.85
CA LYS A 44 -1.65 -3.74 -9.17
C LYS A 44 -2.58 -2.71 -8.53
N ARG A 45 -2.08 -2.02 -7.51
CA ARG A 45 -2.82 -0.94 -6.85
C ARG A 45 -2.67 0.28 -7.73
N TYR A 46 -3.81 0.85 -8.10
CA TYR A 46 -3.87 2.05 -8.91
C TYR A 46 -4.33 3.21 -8.06
N PHE A 47 -3.72 4.36 -8.29
CA PHE A 47 -3.98 5.58 -7.56
C PHE A 47 -4.20 6.73 -8.53
N GLN A 48 -5.14 7.61 -8.19
CA GLN A 48 -5.40 8.84 -8.91
C GLN A 48 -4.82 10.02 -8.13
N PRO A 49 -3.95 10.85 -8.73
CA PRO A 49 -3.43 12.03 -8.07
C PRO A 49 -4.50 13.12 -8.03
N VAL A 50 -4.68 13.69 -6.84
CA VAL A 50 -5.64 14.75 -6.53
C VAL A 50 -4.94 16.10 -6.37
N ALA A 51 -3.74 16.09 -5.78
CA ALA A 51 -2.92 17.28 -5.64
C ALA A 51 -1.43 16.92 -5.70
N ILE A 52 -0.62 17.89 -6.10
CA ILE A 52 0.84 17.81 -6.18
C ILE A 52 1.45 18.90 -5.31
N HIS A 53 2.57 18.61 -4.67
CA HIS A 53 3.31 19.64 -3.95
C HIS A 53 4.03 20.57 -4.94
N ARG A 54 3.94 21.89 -4.75
CA ARG A 54 4.44 22.90 -5.71
C ARG A 54 5.95 22.87 -5.89
N THR A 55 6.70 22.53 -4.84
CA THR A 55 8.18 22.52 -4.84
C THR A 55 8.77 21.13 -4.98
N GLU A 56 8.01 20.10 -4.62
CA GLU A 56 8.49 18.71 -4.55
C GLU A 56 7.53 17.86 -5.39
N SER A 57 7.74 17.84 -6.70
CA SER A 57 6.83 17.20 -7.65
C SER A 57 6.65 15.69 -7.45
N GLU A 58 7.59 15.06 -6.74
CA GLU A 58 7.53 13.68 -6.28
C GLU A 58 6.49 13.46 -5.17
N ARG A 59 6.08 14.52 -4.45
CA ARG A 59 5.09 14.42 -3.37
C ARG A 59 3.69 14.62 -3.91
N LEU A 60 2.86 13.59 -3.75
CA LEU A 60 1.51 13.55 -4.29
C LEU A 60 0.51 13.21 -3.21
N LEU A 61 -0.65 13.85 -3.30
CA LEU A 61 -1.86 13.40 -2.63
C LEU A 61 -2.67 12.56 -3.61
N LEU A 62 -3.00 11.34 -3.21
CA LEU A 62 -3.58 10.30 -4.04
C LEU A 62 -4.93 9.83 -3.47
N THR A 63 -5.77 9.29 -4.34
CA THR A 63 -6.98 8.54 -3.99
C THR A 63 -7.03 7.19 -4.71
N ASP A 64 -7.63 6.17 -4.10
CA ASP A 64 -7.93 4.90 -4.77
C ASP A 64 -9.38 4.83 -5.29
N ASP A 65 -9.80 3.67 -5.83
CA ASP A 65 -11.16 3.45 -6.34
C ASP A 65 -12.23 3.50 -5.25
N ALA A 66 -11.86 3.14 -4.02
CA ALA A 66 -12.69 3.21 -2.83
C ALA A 66 -12.74 4.62 -2.21
N LYS A 67 -12.12 5.62 -2.85
CA LYS A 67 -12.00 7.01 -2.37
C LYS A 67 -11.26 7.15 -1.04
N GLN A 68 -10.36 6.22 -0.75
CA GLN A 68 -9.45 6.33 0.38
C GLN A 68 -8.27 7.23 0.01
N TRP A 69 -7.82 8.03 0.98
CA TRP A 69 -6.76 9.02 0.77
C TRP A 69 -5.39 8.46 1.12
N TYR A 70 -4.41 8.78 0.28
CA TYR A 70 -3.03 8.37 0.46
C TYR A 70 -2.08 9.52 0.20
N LEU A 71 -0.95 9.51 0.91
CA LEU A 71 0.15 10.44 0.71
C LEU A 71 1.35 9.67 0.15
N TRP A 72 1.89 10.17 -0.96
CA TRP A 72 3.11 9.68 -1.57
C TRP A 72 4.25 10.66 -1.32
N LEU A 73 5.39 10.15 -0.85
CA LEU A 73 6.55 10.95 -0.47
C LEU A 73 7.72 10.87 -1.48
N GLY A 74 7.60 10.05 -2.53
CA GLY A 74 8.66 9.87 -3.54
C GLY A 74 9.73 8.85 -3.18
N GLU A 75 9.46 7.90 -2.27
CA GLU A 75 10.45 6.91 -1.83
C GLU A 75 10.51 5.72 -2.79
N ALA A 76 11.71 5.31 -3.24
CA ALA A 76 11.89 4.26 -4.26
C ALA A 76 11.28 2.89 -3.89
N ASP A 77 11.33 2.52 -2.60
CA ASP A 77 10.79 1.27 -2.07
C ASP A 77 9.58 1.51 -1.14
N GLY A 78 9.02 2.72 -1.16
CA GLY A 78 7.88 3.09 -0.34
C GLY A 78 6.56 2.67 -0.96
N ASP A 79 5.56 2.43 -0.13
CA ASP A 79 4.16 2.39 -0.53
C ASP A 79 3.47 3.72 -0.16
N PRO A 80 2.47 4.17 -0.92
CA PRO A 80 1.62 5.28 -0.51
C PRO A 80 1.03 5.06 0.89
N VAL A 81 1.22 6.04 1.77
CA VAL A 81 0.77 5.97 3.16
C VAL A 81 -0.70 6.36 3.22
N GLN A 82 -1.56 5.47 3.73
CA GLN A 82 -2.96 5.82 3.93
C GLN A 82 -3.09 6.90 5.00
N ILE A 83 -3.87 7.94 4.71
CA ILE A 83 -4.12 9.03 5.65
C ILE A 83 -5.62 9.21 5.92
N PRO A 84 -6.01 9.74 7.09
CA PRO A 84 -7.39 10.09 7.36
C PRO A 84 -7.88 11.19 6.40
N GLU A 85 -9.16 11.12 6.03
CA GLU A 85 -9.80 12.11 5.16
C GLU A 85 -9.65 13.55 5.70
N ALA A 86 -9.80 13.75 7.01
CA ALA A 86 -9.63 15.08 7.62
C ALA A 86 -8.23 15.67 7.38
N LEU A 87 -7.19 14.82 7.39
CA LEU A 87 -5.82 15.25 7.09
C LEU A 87 -5.65 15.55 5.60
N ALA A 88 -6.27 14.77 4.71
CA ALA A 88 -6.25 15.04 3.28
C ALA A 88 -6.92 16.39 2.94
N TRP A 89 -8.06 16.69 3.55
CA TRP A 89 -8.73 17.99 3.41
C TRP A 89 -7.88 19.15 3.93
N TYR A 90 -7.24 18.97 5.08
CA TYR A 90 -6.30 19.96 5.60
C TYR A 90 -5.14 20.22 4.63
N LEU A 91 -4.52 19.16 4.10
CA LEU A 91 -3.39 19.27 3.16
C LEU A 91 -3.81 19.88 1.82
N THR A 92 -4.98 19.54 1.27
CA THR A 92 -5.45 20.14 0.00
C THR A 92 -5.72 21.63 0.08
N GLY A 93 -5.98 22.18 1.26
CA GLY A 93 -6.16 23.62 1.49
C GLY A 93 -4.86 24.39 1.71
N ARG A 94 -3.70 23.72 1.73
CA ARG A 94 -2.39 24.34 1.93
C ARG A 94 -1.89 24.99 0.64
N ASP A 95 -1.27 26.16 0.77
CA ASP A 95 -0.65 26.87 -0.37
C ASP A 95 0.47 26.05 -1.04
N GLU A 96 1.11 25.16 -0.29
CA GLU A 96 2.14 24.26 -0.81
C GLU A 96 1.58 23.18 -1.73
N MET A 97 0.27 22.91 -1.65
CA MET A 97 -0.40 21.92 -2.48
C MET A 97 -1.14 22.60 -3.63
N GLN A 98 -0.90 22.12 -4.85
CA GLN A 98 -1.67 22.49 -6.02
C GLN A 98 -2.68 21.38 -6.33
N ARG A 99 -3.96 21.72 -6.19
CA ARG A 99 -5.05 20.83 -6.58
C ARG A 99 -5.08 20.67 -8.10
N LEU A 100 -5.31 19.45 -8.54
CA LEU A 100 -5.47 19.12 -9.95
C LEU A 100 -6.96 19.26 -10.30
N GLU A 101 -7.29 20.16 -11.24
CA GLU A 101 -8.69 20.51 -11.57
C GLU A 101 -9.44 19.42 -12.33
N SER A 102 -8.72 18.52 -13.02
CA SER A 102 -9.30 17.43 -13.80
C SER A 102 -8.80 16.08 -13.31
N PRO A 103 -9.66 15.05 -13.27
CA PRO A 103 -9.25 13.70 -12.92
C PRO A 103 -8.15 13.25 -13.90
N ARG A 104 -6.93 13.13 -13.39
CA ARG A 104 -5.81 12.60 -14.16
C ARG A 104 -5.95 11.08 -14.30
N MET A 105 -5.16 10.55 -15.23
CA MET A 105 -4.95 9.12 -15.44
C MET A 105 -4.62 8.42 -14.10
N TRP A 106 -5.03 7.18 -13.98
CA TRP A 106 -4.68 6.31 -12.85
C TRP A 106 -3.25 5.81 -13.03
N PHE A 107 -2.44 5.87 -11.98
CA PHE A 107 -1.06 5.39 -11.97
C PHE A 107 -0.97 4.11 -11.15
N ALA A 108 -0.22 3.12 -11.63
CA ALA A 108 0.20 2.03 -10.75
C ALA A 108 1.20 2.57 -9.73
N VAL A 109 1.31 1.93 -8.56
CA VAL A 109 2.33 2.30 -7.55
C VAL A 109 3.73 2.40 -8.15
N SER A 110 4.08 1.46 -9.02
CA SER A 110 5.39 1.39 -9.69
C SER A 110 5.67 2.55 -10.65
N ASP A 111 4.65 3.32 -11.03
CA ASP A 111 4.76 4.45 -11.95
C ASP A 111 4.70 5.80 -11.20
N LEU A 112 4.67 5.80 -9.86
CA LEU A 112 4.67 7.03 -9.08
C LEU A 112 6.05 7.71 -9.16
N PRO A 113 6.09 9.05 -9.19
CA PRO A 113 7.34 9.78 -9.32
C PRO A 113 8.23 9.52 -8.11
N LEU A 114 9.48 9.16 -8.36
CA LEU A 114 10.48 9.00 -7.32
C LEU A 114 11.22 10.31 -7.11
N ARG A 115 11.65 10.54 -5.88
CA ARG A 115 12.58 11.62 -5.56
C ARG A 115 13.92 11.28 -6.18
N ASP A 116 14.48 12.20 -6.96
CA ASP A 116 15.86 12.06 -7.39
C ASP A 116 16.76 11.96 -6.15
N PRO A 117 17.69 10.99 -6.09
CA PRO A 117 18.70 10.99 -5.04
C PRO A 117 19.51 12.28 -5.19
N VAL A 118 19.28 13.24 -4.29
CA VAL A 118 20.03 14.49 -4.25
C VAL A 118 21.50 14.14 -4.03
N GLY A 119 22.29 14.18 -5.11
CA GLY A 119 23.74 14.36 -5.15
C GLY A 119 24.60 13.41 -4.30
N SER A 120 24.99 12.26 -4.87
CA SER A 120 26.25 11.58 -4.50
C SER A 120 27.45 12.07 -5.33
N GLU A 121 27.36 13.21 -6.01
CA GLU A 121 28.50 13.85 -6.66
C GLU A 121 28.80 15.18 -5.95
N ARG A 122 29.20 15.07 -4.69
CA ARG A 122 30.23 15.99 -4.20
C ARG A 122 31.54 15.45 -4.78
N GLU A 123 31.80 15.76 -6.05
CA GLU A 123 33.19 15.75 -6.53
C GLU A 123 33.97 16.57 -5.49
N PRO A 124 34.96 15.99 -4.80
CA PRO A 124 35.86 16.82 -4.02
C PRO A 124 36.54 17.72 -5.04
N ASP A 125 36.21 19.02 -5.01
CA ASP A 125 36.95 20.05 -5.72
C ASP A 125 38.43 19.82 -5.41
N ALA A 126 39.13 19.22 -6.37
CA ALA A 126 40.56 18.98 -6.31
C ALA A 126 41.24 20.31 -6.65
N ASP A 127 41.07 21.29 -5.76
CA ASP A 127 41.74 22.57 -5.87
C ASP A 127 42.28 22.93 -4.50
N THR A 128 43.51 22.51 -4.21
CA THR A 128 44.56 23.30 -3.54
C THR A 128 45.84 22.47 -3.54
N ASP A 129 46.52 22.35 -4.70
CA ASP A 129 47.97 22.12 -4.67
C ASP A 129 48.66 23.48 -4.74
N GLU A 130 48.67 24.11 -3.58
CA GLU A 130 49.50 25.26 -3.23
C GLU A 130 50.97 24.82 -3.23
N PHE A 131 51.66 24.87 -4.38
CA PHE A 131 53.13 24.96 -4.37
C PHE A 131 53.66 25.94 -5.41
N GLY A 132 53.33 27.22 -5.16
CA GLY A 132 54.28 28.29 -5.39
C GLY A 132 55.48 28.16 -4.44
N ARG A 133 56.52 27.45 -4.84
CA ARG A 133 57.89 27.71 -4.37
C ARG A 133 58.80 27.99 -5.55
N SER A 134 58.78 29.26 -5.95
CA SER A 134 59.93 29.87 -6.59
C SER A 134 61.05 30.03 -5.56
N ARG A 135 62.16 29.31 -5.75
CA ARG A 135 63.55 29.79 -5.75
C ARG A 135 64.54 28.63 -5.69
#